data_AF-A0A3D3JZB8-F1
#
_entry.id   AF-A0A3D3JZB8-F1
#
_cell.length_a   1.000
_cell.length_b   1.000
_cell.length_c   1.000
_cell.angle_alpha   90.00
_cell.angle_beta   90.00
_cell.angle_gamma   90.00
#
_symmetry.space_group_name_H-M   'P 1'
#
loop_
_entity.id
_entity.type
_entity.pdbx_description
1 polymer ?
#
loop_
_entity_poly.entity_id
_entity_poly.type
_entity_poly.pdbx_seq_one_letter_code
_entity_poly.pdbx_strand_id
1 'polypeptide(L)'
;MKKLIIPVLIAGLALTSCKKTEEVKTDDTSVNAATPKTSSVDSTAVVAPGDTTETSVDWNGTYTGKIPCADCPGIETKLTLNNDKTYFRRKLS
;
A
#
# COMPACT_ATOMS: atom_id res chain seq x y z
N MET A 1 -19.00 -44.17 35.53
CA MET A 1 -17.70 -43.74 36.09
C MET A 1 -17.21 -42.57 35.24
N LYS A 2 -16.75 -41.43 35.70
CA LYS A 2 -16.54 -40.82 37.00
C LYS A 2 -16.66 -39.31 36.69
N LYS A 3 -17.49 -38.59 37.44
CA LYS A 3 -17.56 -37.13 37.41
C LYS A 3 -16.16 -36.59 37.69
N LEU A 4 -15.61 -35.77 36.79
CA LEU A 4 -14.31 -35.13 37.01
C LEU A 4 -14.56 -33.68 37.44
N ILE A 5 -14.73 -33.53 38.75
CA ILE A 5 -14.62 -32.25 39.45
C ILE A 5 -13.15 -32.15 39.89
N ILE A 6 -12.48 -31.02 39.63
CA ILE A 6 -11.78 -30.19 40.64
C ILE A 6 -11.09 -29.00 39.93
N PRO A 7 -11.31 -27.76 40.42
CA PRO A 7 -10.86 -26.51 39.80
C PRO A 7 -9.41 -26.19 40.18
N VAL A 8 -8.61 -25.73 39.21
CA VAL A 8 -7.32 -25.11 39.50
C VAL A 8 -7.46 -23.63 39.24
N LEU A 9 -7.58 -22.92 40.36
CA LEU A 9 -7.44 -21.49 40.53
C LEU A 9 -6.07 -21.07 39.97
N ILE A 10 -6.04 -20.35 38.85
CA ILE A 10 -4.86 -19.58 38.46
C ILE A 10 -5.32 -18.14 38.28
N ALA A 11 -5.11 -17.41 39.36
CA ALA A 11 -5.16 -15.96 39.43
C ALA A 11 -4.29 -15.37 38.31
N GLY A 12 -4.80 -14.32 37.70
CA GLY A 12 -4.24 -13.76 36.47
C GLY A 12 -2.89 -13.10 36.63
N LEU A 13 -2.21 -12.97 35.50
CA LEU A 13 -1.48 -11.77 35.14
C LEU A 13 -1.71 -11.50 33.66
N ALA A 14 -2.47 -10.44 33.38
CA ALA A 14 -2.39 -9.78 32.09
C ALA A 14 -1.04 -9.06 32.04
N LEU A 15 -0.13 -9.50 31.16
CA LEU A 15 0.92 -8.65 30.63
C LEU A 15 1.10 -8.95 29.14
N THR A 16 0.73 -7.94 28.38
CA THR A 16 0.90 -7.79 26.96
C THR A 16 2.39 -7.76 26.59
N SER A 17 2.68 -8.14 25.34
CA SER A 17 3.88 -7.82 24.56
C SER A 17 5.00 -8.85 24.57
N CYS A 18 5.18 -9.51 23.41
CA CYS A 18 6.47 -9.52 22.72
C CYS A 18 6.28 -9.97 21.26
N LYS A 19 6.52 -9.06 20.32
CA LYS A 19 6.83 -9.40 18.93
C LYS A 19 8.15 -10.17 18.89
N LYS A 20 8.20 -11.20 18.06
CA LYS A 20 9.41 -11.96 17.75
C LYS A 20 10.41 -11.05 17.03
N THR A 21 11.56 -10.81 17.65
CA THR A 21 12.75 -10.21 17.05
C THR A 21 13.78 -11.32 16.90
N GLU A 22 14.17 -11.61 15.66
CA GLU A 22 15.33 -12.44 15.36
C GLU A 22 16.58 -11.56 15.24
N GLU A 23 17.70 -12.12 15.70
CA GLU A 23 19.00 -11.50 15.77
C GLU A 23 19.59 -11.24 14.37
N VAL A 24 19.98 -10.00 14.10
CA VAL A 24 20.88 -9.67 12.98
C VAL A 24 22.13 -9.04 13.59
N LYS A 25 23.26 -9.72 13.38
CA LYS A 25 24.59 -9.23 13.70
C LYS A 25 24.88 -7.96 12.89
N THR A 26 25.25 -6.93 13.63
CA THR A 26 25.98 -5.74 13.18
C THR A 26 27.25 -6.14 12.44
N ASP A 27 27.45 -5.63 11.23
CA ASP A 27 28.74 -5.01 10.90
C ASP A 27 28.61 -3.94 9.79
N ASP A 28 29.21 -2.81 10.15
CA ASP A 28 29.63 -1.61 9.42
C ASP A 28 28.72 -0.71 8.54
N THR A 29 28.53 0.51 9.09
CA THR A 29 28.75 1.83 8.46
C THR A 29 27.78 2.32 7.36
N SER A 30 26.85 3.19 7.77
CA SER A 30 26.94 4.64 7.57
C SER A 30 25.62 5.31 7.94
N VAL A 31 25.63 6.07 9.04
CA VAL A 31 24.51 6.89 9.50
C VAL A 31 24.58 8.21 8.74
N ASN A 32 23.63 8.49 7.87
CA ASN A 32 23.27 9.88 7.60
C ASN A 32 21.81 10.10 7.98
N ALA A 33 21.63 10.90 9.02
CA ALA A 33 20.33 11.33 9.51
C ALA A 33 19.64 12.16 8.42
N ALA A 34 18.40 11.80 8.08
CA ALA A 34 17.51 12.68 7.35
C ALA A 34 16.11 12.64 7.98
N THR A 35 15.85 13.71 8.71
CA THR A 35 14.61 14.28 9.22
C THR A 35 13.39 13.99 8.32
N PRO A 36 12.20 13.70 8.89
CA PRO A 36 10.97 13.60 8.10
C PRO A 36 10.60 14.98 7.55
N LYS A 37 10.81 15.19 6.25
CA LYS A 37 10.23 16.34 5.55
C LYS A 37 8.76 16.05 5.26
N THR A 38 7.89 16.64 6.07
CA THR A 38 6.54 17.01 5.65
C THR A 38 6.68 18.00 4.50
N SER A 39 6.43 17.55 3.27
CA SER A 39 6.28 18.41 2.10
C SER A 39 4.82 18.81 1.99
N SER A 40 4.47 19.96 2.53
CA SER A 40 3.32 20.74 2.09
C SER A 40 3.54 21.13 0.63
N VAL A 41 2.83 20.47 -0.29
CA VAL A 41 2.87 20.83 -1.71
C VAL A 41 1.88 21.98 -1.91
N ASP A 42 2.41 23.19 -1.84
CA ASP A 42 1.82 24.37 -2.46
C ASP A 42 1.89 24.15 -3.98
N SER A 43 0.75 23.77 -4.55
CA SER A 43 0.63 23.44 -5.98
C SER A 43 0.58 24.69 -6.82
N THR A 44 1.73 25.29 -7.12
CA THR A 44 1.93 26.08 -8.34
C THR A 44 3.37 25.89 -8.82
N ALA A 45 3.73 24.64 -9.16
CA ALA A 45 4.91 24.39 -9.97
C ALA A 45 4.57 24.75 -11.42
N VAL A 46 5.08 25.89 -11.89
CA VAL A 46 5.06 26.25 -13.31
C VAL A 46 6.01 25.27 -14.01
N VAL A 47 5.46 24.17 -14.51
CA VAL A 47 6.21 23.17 -15.28
C VAL A 47 6.74 23.85 -16.53
N ALA A 48 8.06 23.85 -16.72
CA ALA A 48 8.66 24.34 -17.95
C ALA A 48 8.05 23.58 -19.14
N PRO A 49 7.64 24.26 -20.22
CA PRO A 49 7.03 23.60 -21.36
C PRO A 49 8.11 22.76 -22.06
N GLY A 50 8.05 21.44 -21.90
CA GLY A 50 9.00 20.58 -22.61
C GLY A 50 8.78 19.10 -22.36
N ASP A 51 8.90 18.67 -21.12
CA ASP A 51 9.07 17.24 -20.83
C ASP A 51 8.01 16.76 -19.83
N THR A 52 6.84 16.39 -20.34
CA THR A 52 5.80 15.73 -19.54
C THR A 52 5.47 14.38 -20.14
N THR A 53 5.01 13.43 -19.32
CA THR A 53 4.52 12.14 -19.84
C THR A 53 3.40 12.34 -20.86
N GLU A 54 2.62 13.42 -20.74
CA GLU A 54 1.60 13.76 -21.72
C GLU A 54 2.16 14.08 -23.12
N THR A 55 3.36 14.68 -23.21
CA THR A 55 4.00 15.12 -24.45
C THR A 55 5.12 14.19 -24.94
N SER A 56 5.65 13.33 -24.07
CA SER A 56 6.85 12.52 -24.36
C SER A 56 6.55 11.04 -24.65
N VAL A 57 5.37 10.53 -24.33
CA VAL A 57 5.02 9.12 -24.56
C VAL A 57 3.63 8.95 -25.17
N ASP A 58 3.46 7.87 -25.94
CA ASP A 58 2.16 7.42 -26.47
C ASP A 58 1.33 6.77 -25.36
N TRP A 59 0.74 7.59 -24.48
CA TRP A 59 -0.06 7.14 -23.32
C TRP A 59 -1.50 6.73 -23.67
N ASN A 60 -1.99 7.06 -24.87
CA ASN A 60 -3.32 6.67 -25.29
C ASN A 60 -3.37 5.17 -25.57
N GLY A 61 -4.39 4.49 -25.06
CA GLY A 61 -4.41 3.04 -25.16
C GLY A 61 -5.45 2.38 -24.28
N THR A 62 -5.44 1.05 -24.29
CA THR A 62 -6.32 0.22 -23.47
C THR A 62 -5.50 -0.57 -22.46
N TYR A 63 -5.84 -0.41 -21.19
CA TYR A 63 -5.19 -1.00 -20.04
C TYR A 63 -6.13 -1.96 -19.35
N THR A 64 -5.62 -3.09 -18.89
CA THR A 64 -6.36 -4.07 -18.12
C THR A 64 -5.64 -4.37 -16.81
N GLY A 65 -6.40 -4.51 -15.73
CA GLY A 65 -5.84 -4.91 -14.45
C GLY A 65 -6.90 -5.13 -13.38
N LYS A 66 -6.48 -5.76 -12.29
CA LYS A 66 -7.33 -6.05 -11.13
C LYS A 66 -7.10 -5.03 -10.03
N ILE A 67 -8.12 -4.23 -9.71
CA ILE A 67 -8.05 -3.24 -8.63
C ILE A 67 -8.46 -3.92 -7.32
N PRO A 68 -7.74 -3.71 -6.20
CA PRO A 68 -8.15 -4.19 -4.89
C PRO A 68 -9.57 -3.75 -4.52
N CYS A 69 -10.28 -4.62 -3.80
CA CYS A 69 -11.66 -4.43 -3.41
C CYS A 69 -11.78 -4.71 -1.92
N ALA A 70 -12.56 -3.90 -1.19
CA ALA A 70 -12.66 -4.02 0.26
C ALA A 70 -13.14 -5.41 0.70
N ASP A 71 -14.22 -5.89 0.08
CA ASP A 71 -14.91 -7.13 0.48
C ASP A 71 -15.12 -8.08 -0.71
N CYS A 72 -14.24 -8.03 -1.71
CA CYS A 72 -14.29 -8.95 -2.84
C CYS A 72 -12.89 -9.31 -3.36
N PRO A 73 -12.74 -10.39 -4.15
CA PRO A 73 -11.42 -10.84 -4.64
C PRO A 73 -10.65 -9.84 -5.52
N GLY A 74 -11.26 -8.71 -5.88
CA GLY A 74 -10.73 -7.66 -6.76
C GLY A 74 -11.65 -7.38 -7.94
N ILE A 75 -11.48 -6.21 -8.56
CA ILE A 75 -12.28 -5.74 -9.69
C ILE A 75 -11.42 -5.79 -10.96
N GLU A 76 -11.69 -6.78 -11.82
CA GLU A 76 -11.13 -6.78 -13.17
C GLU A 76 -11.65 -5.54 -13.92
N THR A 77 -10.73 -4.71 -14.40
CA THR A 77 -11.04 -3.40 -14.97
C THR A 77 -10.35 -3.25 -16.32
N LYS A 78 -11.11 -2.75 -17.30
CA LYS A 78 -10.60 -2.29 -18.59
C LYS A 78 -10.75 -0.77 -18.66
N LEU A 79 -9.65 -0.06 -18.91
CA LEU A 79 -9.59 1.39 -19.04
C LEU A 79 -9.04 1.74 -20.43
N THR A 80 -9.78 2.53 -21.20
CA THR A 80 -9.32 3.09 -22.47
C THR A 80 -9.14 4.59 -22.31
N LEU A 81 -7.95 5.08 -22.62
CA LEU A 81 -7.57 6.50 -22.61
C LEU A 81 -7.50 7.02 -24.05
N ASN A 82 -8.22 8.10 -24.34
CA ASN A 82 -8.29 8.70 -25.67
C ASN A 82 -7.47 9.99 -25.74
N ASN A 83 -7.00 10.35 -26.94
CA ASN A 83 -6.20 11.56 -27.17
C ASN A 83 -6.94 12.86 -26.81
N ASP A 84 -8.27 12.87 -26.90
CA ASP A 84 -9.14 14.01 -26.56
C ASP A 84 -9.34 14.20 -25.06
N LYS A 85 -8.54 13.52 -24.23
CA LYS A 85 -8.59 13.54 -22.76
C LYS A 85 -9.86 12.92 -22.17
N THR A 86 -10.64 12.20 -22.96
CA THR A 86 -11.73 11.36 -22.47
C THR A 86 -11.24 9.96 -22.12
N TYR A 87 -12.05 9.23 -21.34
CA TYR A 87 -11.76 7.84 -21.01
C TYR A 87 -13.03 6.98 -21.01
N PHE A 88 -12.86 5.69 -21.30
CA PHE A 88 -13.89 4.67 -21.08
C PHE A 88 -13.39 3.67 -20.04
N ARG A 89 -14.21 3.42 -19.01
CA ARG A 89 -13.90 2.41 -17.99
C ARG A 89 -15.02 1.38 -17.89
N ARG A 90 -14.67 0.10 -17.88
CA ARG A 90 -15.61 -1.00 -17.69
C ARG A 90 -15.06 -2.00 -16.67
N LYS A 91 -15.92 -2.45 -15.76
CA LYS A 91 -15.68 -3.63 -14.95
C LYS A 91 -15.89 -4.87 -15.81
N LEU A 92 -14.90 -5.74 -15.86
CA LEU A 92 -15.03 -7.07 -16.48
C LEU A 92 -15.69 -8.00 -15.44
N SER A 93 -16.66 -8.77 -15.91
CA SER A 93 -17.42 -9.72 -15.10
C SER A 93 -16.61 -10.96 -14.79
#